data_AF-A0A839HII1-F1
#
_entry.id   AF-A0A839HII1-F1
#
_cell.length_a   1.000
_cell.length_b   1.000
_cell.length_c   1.000
_cell.angle_alpha   90.00
_cell.angle_beta   90.00
_cell.angle_gamma   90.00
#
_symmetry.space_group_name_H-M   'P 1'
#
loop_
_entity.id
_entity.type
_entity.pdbx_description
1 polymer ?
#
loop_
_entity_poly.entity_id
_entity_poly.type
_entity_poly.pdbx_seq_one_letter_code
_entity_poly.pdbx_strand_id
1 'polypeptide(L)' 'MKFLDRSCLEAARLLSKRADDRLTLIERLALRRHLAVCGACPRFARQVDLLRHAVGRWKQYTQD' A
#
# COMPACT_ATOMS: atom_id res chain seq x y z
N MET A 1 1.04 22.32 -4.70
CA MET A 1 1.44 20.94 -4.35
C MET A 1 0.34 19.93 -4.70
N LYS A 2 -0.14 19.92 -5.96
CA LYS A 2 -1.25 19.08 -6.44
C LYS A 2 -0.87 18.22 -7.67
N PHE A 3 0.43 18.19 -8.02
CA PHE A 3 0.86 17.87 -9.39
C PHE A 3 2.08 16.94 -9.51
N LEU A 4 2.54 16.30 -8.43
CA LEU A 4 3.54 15.24 -8.55
C LEU A 4 2.92 13.88 -8.22
N ASP A 5 2.19 13.42 -9.24
CA ASP A 5 1.95 12.03 -9.63
C ASP A 5 0.82 11.20 -9.01
N ARG A 6 0.55 11.18 -7.70
CA ARG A 6 -0.67 10.53 -7.15
C ARG A 6 -1.10 11.26 -5.89
N SER A 7 -2.41 11.41 -5.65
CA SER A 7 -2.92 11.97 -4.38
C SER A 7 -2.73 10.97 -3.24
N CYS A 8 -2.77 11.41 -1.96
CA CYS A 8 -2.70 10.47 -0.82
C CYS A 8 -3.77 9.37 -0.90
N LEU A 9 -4.97 9.69 -1.41
CA LEU A 9 -6.05 8.73 -1.64
C LEU A 9 -5.63 7.66 -2.65
N GLU A 10 -4.93 8.05 -3.70
CA GLU A 10 -4.51 7.16 -4.74
C GLU A 10 -3.29 6.32 -4.34
N ALA A 11 -2.36 6.89 -3.57
CA ALA A 11 -1.33 6.12 -2.88
C ALA A 11 -1.96 5.07 -1.95
N ALA A 12 -3.02 5.43 -1.22
CA ALA A 12 -3.76 4.48 -0.38
C ALA A 12 -4.41 3.36 -1.22
N ARG A 13 -5.04 3.69 -2.35
CA ARG A 13 -5.59 2.70 -3.30
C ARG A 13 -4.52 1.75 -3.82
N LEU A 14 -3.34 2.26 -4.20
CA LEU A 14 -2.23 1.43 -4.67
C LEU A 14 -1.65 0.56 -3.55
N LEU A 15 -1.62 1.05 -2.30
CA LEU A 15 -1.19 0.27 -1.14
C LEU A 15 -2.16 -0.87 -0.84
N SER A 16 -3.47 -0.62 -0.89
CA SER A 16 -4.49 -1.66 -0.79
C SER A 16 -4.39 -2.65 -1.94
N LYS A 17 -4.29 -2.17 -3.20
CA LYS A 17 -4.09 -3.04 -4.36
C LYS A 17 -2.84 -3.90 -4.23
N ARG A 18 -1.74 -3.41 -3.66
CA ARG A 18 -0.51 -4.20 -3.39
C ARG A 18 -0.72 -5.28 -2.33
N ALA A 19 -1.66 -5.08 -1.41
CA ALA A 19 -1.98 -6.04 -0.36
C ALA A 19 -2.66 -7.29 -0.94
N ASP A 20 -3.53 -7.10 -1.92
CA ASP A 20 -4.33 -8.16 -2.53
C ASP A 20 -3.74 -8.68 -3.86
N ASP A 21 -3.18 -7.77 -4.67
CA ASP A 21 -2.72 -8.00 -6.04
C ASP A 21 -1.30 -7.48 -6.32
N ARG A 22 -0.79 -7.76 -7.53
CA ARG A 22 0.47 -7.19 -8.02
C ARG A 22 0.23 -5.81 -8.64
N LEU A 23 1.08 -4.85 -8.26
CA LEU A 23 1.17 -3.57 -8.95
C LEU A 23 1.98 -3.70 -10.25
N THR A 24 1.56 -2.96 -11.27
CA THR A 24 2.36 -2.72 -12.47
C THR A 24 3.64 -1.93 -12.13
N LEU A 25 4.63 -1.97 -13.03
CA LEU A 25 5.89 -1.25 -12.83
C LEU A 25 5.68 0.27 -12.69
N ILE A 26 4.74 0.82 -13.47
CA ILE A 26 4.39 2.25 -13.45
C ILE A 26 3.74 2.61 -12.10
N GLU A 27 2.76 1.84 -11.65
CA GLU A 27 2.10 2.04 -10.35
C GLU A 27 3.10 1.96 -9.19
N ARG A 28 4.06 1.04 -9.28
CA ARG A 28 5.10 0.89 -8.26
C ARG A 28 6.03 2.10 -8.20
N LEU A 29 6.44 2.62 -9.35
CA LEU A 29 7.28 3.83 -9.41
C LEU A 29 6.51 5.04 -8.88
N ALA A 30 5.25 5.18 -9.27
CA ALA A 30 4.37 6.25 -8.83
C ALA A 30 4.20 6.27 -7.31
N LEU A 31 3.89 5.10 -6.74
CA LEU A 31 3.76 4.93 -5.30
C LEU A 31 5.07 5.27 -4.57
N ARG A 32 6.22 4.80 -5.07
CA ARG A 32 7.53 5.11 -4.44
C ARG A 32 7.82 6.61 -4.42
N ARG A 33 7.56 7.31 -5.53
CA ARG A 33 7.74 8.77 -5.60
C ARG A 33 6.85 9.48 -4.60
N HIS A 34 5.58 9.08 -4.47
CA HIS A 34 4.67 9.68 -3.48
C HIS A 34 5.14 9.43 -2.04
N LEU A 35 5.58 8.21 -1.72
CA LEU A 35 6.07 7.86 -0.39
C LEU A 35 7.35 8.62 0.00
N ALA A 36 8.15 9.07 -0.96
CA ALA A 36 9.33 9.88 -0.70
C ALA A 36 9.00 11.34 -0.35
N VAL A 37 7.88 11.87 -0.83
CA VAL A 37 7.48 13.28 -0.62
C VAL A 37 6.41 13.47 0.46
N CYS A 38 5.65 12.43 0.78
CA CYS A 38 4.57 12.47 1.76
C CYS A 38 4.98 11.79 3.07
N GLY A 39 4.95 12.51 4.19
CA GLY A 39 5.27 11.95 5.52
C GLY A 39 4.16 11.10 6.15
N ALA A 40 2.94 11.13 5.61
CA ALA A 40 1.79 10.37 6.14
C ALA A 40 1.66 8.98 5.49
N CYS A 41 1.81 8.89 4.17
CA CYS A 41 1.57 7.66 3.43
C CYS A 41 2.51 6.49 3.82
N PRO A 42 3.79 6.69 4.21
CA PRO A 42 4.62 5.60 4.74
C PRO A 42 4.09 4.99 6.04
N ARG A 43 3.40 5.78 6.88
CA ARG A 43 2.73 5.26 8.10
C ARG A 43 1.54 4.39 7.72
N PHE A 44 0.71 4.87 6.79
CA PHE A 44 -0.42 4.11 6.28
C PHE A 44 0.02 2.79 5.61
N ALA A 45 1.11 2.80 4.84
CA ALA A 45 1.67 1.59 4.25
C ALA A 45 1.99 0.51 5.29
N ARG A 46 2.58 0.90 6.43
CA ARG A 46 2.85 -0.03 7.54
C ARG A 46 1.57 -0.58 8.18
N GLN A 47 0.52 0.23 8.28
CA GLN A 47 -0.79 -0.22 8.80
C GLN A 47 -1.41 -1.27 7.87
N VAL A 48 -1.38 -1.05 6.56
CA VAL A 48 -1.87 -2.02 5.57
C VAL A 48 -1.07 -3.33 5.63
N ASP A 49 0.26 -3.24 5.72
CA ASP A 49 1.11 -4.43 5.85
C ASP A 49 0.83 -5.19 7.16
N LEU A 50 0.58 -4.50 8.27
CA LEU A 50 0.17 -5.13 9.54
C LEU A 50 -1.15 -5.93 9.38
N LEU A 51 -2.17 -5.30 8.78
CA LEU A 51 -3.46 -5.95 8.53
C LEU A 51 -3.31 -7.19 7.65
N ARG A 52 -2.51 -7.10 6.58
CA ARG A 52 -2.23 -8.23 5.68
C ARG A 52 -1.60 -9.42 6.43
N HIS A 53 -0.61 -9.17 7.28
CA HIS A 53 0.02 -10.24 8.06
C HIS A 53 -0.94 -10.86 9.08
N ALA A 54 -1.78 -10.05 9.73
CA ALA A 54 -2.78 -10.55 10.67
C ALA A 54 -3.83 -11.44 9.97
N VAL A 55 -4.36 -11.01 8.83
CA VAL A 55 -5.31 -11.79 8.03
C VAL A 55 -4.67 -13.05 7.46
N GLY A 56 -3.42 -12.96 6.99
CA GLY A 56 -2.66 -14.13 6.52
C GLY A 56 -2.54 -15.22 7.59
N ARG A 57 -2.20 -14.82 8.83
CA ARG A 57 -2.13 -15.74 9.98
C ARG A 57 -3.48 -16.36 10.32
N TRP A 58 -4.55 -15.59 10.25
CA TRP A 58 -5.91 -16.10 10.48
C TRP A 58 -6.32 -17.15 9.44
N LYS A 59 -6.01 -16.92 8.16
CA LYS A 59 -6.26 -17.92 7.11
C LYS A 59 -5.51 -19.23 7.38
N GLN A 60 -4.27 -19.16 7.86
CA GLN A 60 -3.51 -20.37 8.23
C GLN A 60 -4.20 -21.13 9.37
N TYR A 61 -4.62 -20.44 10.43
CA TYR A 61 -5.33 -21.07 11.56
C TYR A 61 -6.63 -21.81 11.17
N THR A 62 -7.36 -21.33 10.16
CA THR A 62 -8.63 -21.96 9.74
C THR A 62 -8.40 -23.15 8.78
N GLN A 63 -7.17 -23.42 8.37
CA GLN A 63 -6.82 -24.54 7.48
C GLN A 63 -6.17 -25.70 8.25
N ASP A 64 -5.84 -25.51 9.53
CA ASP A 64 -5.45 -26.55 10.49
C ASP A 64 -6.68 -27.03 11.28
#